data_AF-A0A843GRD4-F1
#
_entry.id   AF-A0A843GRD4-F1
#
_cell.length_a   1.000
_cell.length_b   1.000
_cell.length_c   1.000
_cell.angle_alpha   90.00
_cell.angle_beta   90.00
_cell.angle_gamma   90.00
#
_symmetry.space_group_name_H-M   'P 1'
#
loop_
_entity.id
_entity.type
_entity.pdbx_description
1 polymer ?
#
loop_
_entity_poly.entity_id
_entity_poly.type
_entity_poly.pdbx_seq_one_letter_code
_entity_poly.pdbx_strand_id
1 'polypeptide(L)'
;MKLEDQYSKHHILPKSRYGSSENCNLEILKNSTHRAIHTLFQNQMIAEQLITTVELSEKALREDVRKWLLETLISKNIHDPYERYID
;
A
#
# COMPACT_ATOMS: atom_id res chain seq x y z
N MET A 1 13.25 -13.99 23.72
CA MET A 1 12.58 -12.96 22.91
C MET A 1 11.12 -13.39 22.76
N LYS A 2 10.17 -12.61 23.29
CA LYS A 2 8.75 -13.01 23.22
C LYS A 2 8.26 -12.81 21.78
N LEU A 3 7.36 -13.65 21.28
CA LEU A 3 6.79 -13.52 19.93
C LEU A 3 6.12 -12.16 19.71
N GLU A 4 5.64 -11.55 20.79
CA GLU A 4 5.06 -10.20 20.86
C GLU A 4 6.04 -9.09 20.43
N ASP A 5 7.36 -9.32 20.51
CA ASP A 5 8.39 -8.34 20.10
C ASP A 5 8.67 -8.35 18.58
N GLN A 6 8.10 -9.32 17.85
CA GLN A 6 8.40 -9.52 16.42
C GLN A 6 7.28 -9.08 15.49
N TYR A 7 6.05 -8.94 16.01
CA TYR A 7 4.87 -8.65 15.22
C TYR A 7 4.05 -7.52 15.83
N SER A 8 3.33 -6.78 15.00
CA SER A 8 2.43 -5.72 15.42
C SER A 8 1.20 -5.65 14.52
N LYS A 9 0.12 -5.06 15.06
CA LYS A 9 -1.11 -4.83 14.31
C LYS A 9 -0.95 -3.59 13.43
N HIS A 10 -1.18 -3.76 12.13
CA HIS A 10 -1.23 -2.71 11.14
C HIS A 10 -2.69 -2.47 10.73
N HIS A 11 -3.03 -1.22 10.43
CA HIS A 11 -4.36 -0.90 9.91
C HIS A 11 -4.34 -0.93 8.39
N ILE A 12 -5.17 -1.76 7.78
CA ILE A 12 -5.27 -1.87 6.31
C ILE A 12 -5.70 -0.52 5.71
N LEU A 13 -6.74 0.08 6.29
CA LEU A 13 -7.09 1.48 6.11
C LEU A 13 -6.50 2.30 7.27
N PRO A 14 -5.65 3.30 7.01
CA PRO A 14 -5.08 4.14 8.06
C PRO A 14 -6.16 4.86 8.89
N LYS A 15 -5.95 5.02 10.19
CA LYS A 15 -6.89 5.76 11.07
C LYS A 15 -7.12 7.21 10.61
N SER A 16 -6.10 7.85 10.06
CA SER A 16 -6.19 9.20 9.48
C SER A 16 -7.06 9.27 8.22
N ARG A 17 -7.43 8.12 7.66
CA ARG A 17 -8.26 7.95 6.46
C ARG A 17 -9.50 7.10 6.77
N TYR A 18 -10.11 7.31 7.93
CA TYR A 18 -11.35 6.64 8.38
C TYR A 18 -11.23 5.14 8.71
N GLY A 19 -10.01 4.61 8.84
CA GLY A 19 -9.80 3.22 9.26
C GLY A 19 -10.33 2.93 10.67
N SER A 20 -11.13 1.87 10.80
CA SER A 20 -11.64 1.40 12.09
C SER A 20 -10.58 0.61 12.87
N SER A 21 -10.74 0.47 14.19
CA SER A 21 -9.92 -0.44 15.02
C SER A 21 -10.55 -1.83 15.13
N GLU A 22 -11.50 -2.16 14.26
CA GLU A 22 -12.14 -3.47 14.23
C GLU A 22 -11.19 -4.51 13.62
N ASN A 23 -11.35 -5.77 14.02
CA ASN A 23 -10.48 -6.86 13.56
C ASN A 23 -10.49 -7.04 12.03
N CYS A 24 -11.54 -6.62 11.32
CA CYS A 24 -11.61 -6.65 9.86
C CYS A 24 -10.64 -5.66 9.17
N ASN A 25 -10.19 -4.63 9.88
CA ASN A 25 -9.27 -3.61 9.36
C ASN A 25 -7.85 -3.77 9.93
N LEU A 26 -7.57 -4.85 10.66
CA LEU A 26 -6.30 -5.08 11.33
C LEU A 26 -5.60 -6.31 10.76
N GLU A 27 -4.33 -6.14 10.41
CA GLU A 27 -3.46 -7.22 9.94
C GLU A 27 -2.25 -7.37 10.87
N ILE A 28 -1.85 -8.62 11.16
CA ILE A 28 -0.66 -8.88 11.97
C ILE A 28 0.55 -9.00 11.05
N LEU A 29 1.47 -8.04 11.15
CA LEU A 29 2.67 -7.98 10.33
C LEU A 29 3.93 -8.12 11.17
N LYS A 30 5.01 -8.59 10.56
CA LYS A 30 6.35 -8.48 11.16
C LYS A 30 6.69 -7.01 11.36
N ASN A 31 7.33 -6.67 12.48
CA ASN A 31 7.69 -5.30 12.83
C ASN A 31 8.57 -4.60 11.78
N SER A 32 9.44 -5.36 11.10
CA SER A 32 10.22 -4.84 9.97
C SER A 32 9.34 -4.45 8.78
N THR A 33 8.39 -5.31 8.41
CA THR A 33 7.42 -5.06 7.32
C THR A 33 6.53 -3.88 7.65
N HIS A 34 5.99 -3.82 8.86
CA HIS A 34 5.13 -2.73 9.32
C HIS A 34 5.87 -1.37 9.25
N ARG A 35 7.12 -1.30 9.71
CA ARG A 35 7.95 -0.09 9.60
C ARG A 35 8.28 0.26 8.16
N ALA A 36 8.57 -0.72 7.33
CA ALA A 36 8.86 -0.49 5.91
C ALA A 36 7.64 0.12 5.19
N ILE A 37 6.44 -0.40 5.43
CA ILE A 37 5.19 0.15 4.87
C ILE A 37 5.01 1.62 5.28
N HIS A 38 5.14 1.95 6.57
CA HIS A 38 5.02 3.34 7.02
C HIS A 38 6.14 4.25 6.51
N THR A 39 7.33 3.73 6.26
CA THR A 39 8.45 4.51 5.70
C THR A 39 8.25 4.79 4.22
N LEU A 40 7.82 3.79 3.45
CA LEU A 40 7.67 3.88 2.00
C LEU A 40 6.38 4.58 1.59
N PHE A 41 5.30 4.36 2.32
CA PHE A 41 3.94 4.74 1.91
C PHE A 41 3.20 5.59 2.94
N GLN A 42 3.77 5.83 4.12
CA GLN A 42 3.18 6.67 5.17
C GLN A 42 1.75 6.24 5.54
N ASN A 43 0.75 7.05 5.19
CA ASN A 43 -0.69 6.84 5.43
C ASN A 43 -1.48 6.73 4.12
N GLN A 44 -0.82 6.29 3.05
CA GLN A 44 -1.46 6.00 1.78
C GLN A 44 -2.42 4.80 1.92
N MET A 45 -3.57 4.90 1.26
CA MET A 45 -4.47 3.78 1.01
C MET A 45 -3.84 2.82 -0.01
N ILE A 46 -4.25 1.54 -0.01
CA ILE A 46 -3.68 0.50 -0.90
C ILE A 46 -3.55 0.95 -2.36
N ALA A 47 -4.56 1.63 -2.89
CA ALA A 47 -4.53 2.21 -4.23
C ALA A 47 -3.33 3.16 -4.45
N GLU A 48 -3.14 4.11 -3.55
CA GLU A 48 -2.04 5.08 -3.58
C GLU A 48 -0.68 4.40 -3.39
N GLN A 49 -0.60 3.32 -2.59
CA GLN A 49 0.63 2.54 -2.42
C GLN A 49 1.03 1.82 -3.72
N LEU A 50 0.04 1.27 -4.44
CA LEU A 50 0.28 0.59 -5.72
C LEU A 50 0.77 1.58 -6.79
N ILE A 51 0.16 2.77 -6.86
CA ILE A 51 0.61 3.84 -7.76
C ILE A 51 2.02 4.27 -7.41
N THR A 52 2.27 4.58 -6.13
CA THR A 52 3.60 4.95 -5.64
C THR A 52 4.65 3.88 -5.95
N THR A 53 4.28 2.60 -5.85
CA THR A 53 5.17 1.47 -6.20
C THR A 53 5.52 1.46 -7.69
N VAL A 54 4.56 1.76 -8.56
CA VAL A 54 4.77 1.86 -10.01
C VAL A 54 5.62 3.09 -10.35
N GLU A 55 5.39 4.23 -9.69
CA GLU A 55 6.07 5.51 -9.92
C GLU A 55 7.50 5.54 -9.40
N LEU A 56 7.78 4.93 -8.24
CA LEU A 56 9.10 4.90 -7.62
C LEU A 56 10.17 4.21 -8.50
N SER A 57 9.77 3.58 -9.60
CA SER A 57 10.67 2.66 -10.29
C SER A 57 10.45 2.54 -11.81
N GLU A 58 10.64 3.61 -12.56
CA GLU A 58 11.05 3.41 -13.96
C GLU A 58 12.37 2.63 -14.07
N LYS A 59 13.21 2.63 -13.02
CA LYS A 59 14.52 1.95 -12.98
C LYS A 59 14.62 0.75 -12.03
N ALA A 60 13.71 0.61 -11.07
CA ALA A 60 13.84 -0.37 -9.98
C ALA A 60 12.96 -1.63 -10.17
N LEU A 61 11.87 -1.52 -10.94
CA LEU A 61 11.03 -2.66 -11.29
C LEU A 61 11.36 -3.10 -12.71
N ARG A 62 11.32 -4.42 -12.92
CA ARG A 62 11.32 -4.96 -14.27
C ARG A 62 10.05 -4.50 -14.99
N GLU A 63 10.17 -4.24 -16.28
CA GLU A 63 9.09 -3.72 -17.11
C GLU A 63 7.84 -4.63 -17.11
N ASP A 64 8.03 -5.95 -17.07
CA ASP A 64 6.94 -6.93 -17.00
C ASP A 64 6.16 -6.85 -15.69
N VAL A 65 6.85 -6.66 -14.57
CA VAL A 65 6.21 -6.46 -13.26
C VAL A 65 5.45 -5.15 -13.22
N ARG A 66 6.03 -4.07 -13.76
CA ARG A 66 5.38 -2.75 -13.85
C ARG A 66 4.09 -2.85 -14.69
N LYS A 67 4.15 -3.48 -15.85
CA LYS A 67 3.00 -3.70 -16.73
C LYS A 67 1.89 -4.48 -16.02
N TRP A 68 2.24 -5.56 -15.34
CA TRP A 68 1.28 -6.36 -14.58
C TRP A 68 0.62 -5.57 -13.44
N LEU A 69 1.36 -4.71 -12.74
CA LEU A 69 0.80 -3.83 -11.70
C LEU A 69 -0.17 -2.79 -12.29
N LEU A 70 0.18 -2.15 -13.41
CA LEU A 70 -0.69 -1.21 -14.12
C LEU A 70 -1.98 -1.89 -14.62
N GLU A 71 -1.88 -3.09 -15.21
CA GLU A 71 -3.04 -3.86 -15.64
C GLU A 71 -3.93 -4.25 -14.46
N THR A 72 -3.33 -4.59 -13.32
CA THR A 72 -4.05 -4.90 -12.09
C THR A 72 -4.84 -3.70 -11.58
N LEU A 73 -4.22 -2.51 -11.55
CA LEU A 73 -4.87 -1.24 -11.18
C LEU A 73 -6.11 -0.97 -12.06
N ILE A 74 -5.95 -1.07 -13.38
CA ILE A 74 -7.04 -0.88 -14.36
C ILE A 74 -8.16 -1.90 -14.13
N SER A 75 -7.82 -3.20 -13.99
CA SER A 75 -8.80 -4.28 -13.82
C SER A 75 -9.63 -4.15 -12.55
N LYS A 76 -9.07 -3.50 -11.51
CA LYS A 76 -9.72 -3.25 -10.24
C LYS A 76 -10.45 -1.90 -10.19
N ASN A 77 -10.48 -1.17 -11.31
CA ASN A 77 -11.03 0.18 -11.39
C ASN A 77 -10.39 1.13 -10.35
N ILE A 78 -9.10 0.93 -10.09
CA ILE A 78 -8.29 1.78 -9.20
C ILE A 78 -7.56 2.78 -10.10
N HIS A 79 -8.10 3.99 -10.16
CA HIS A 79 -7.50 5.10 -10.91
C HIS A 79 -6.59 5.91 -10.01
N ASP A 80 -5.63 6.60 -10.61
CA ASP A 80 -4.82 7.57 -9.88
C ASP A 80 -5.72 8.71 -9.39
N PRO A 81 -5.79 8.99 -8.06
CA PRO A 81 -6.53 10.15 -7.57
C PRO A 81 -5.99 11.49 -8.11
N TYR A 82 -4.80 11.49 -8.71
CA TYR A 82 -4.18 12.63 -9.39
C TYR A 82 -4.32 12.62 -10.91
N GLU A 83 -4.86 11.55 -11.52
CA GLU A 83 -5.35 11.61 -12.90
C GLU A 83 -6.56 12.55 -12.92
N ARG A 84 -6.27 13.84 -13.11
CA ARG A 84 -7.28 14.78 -13.58
C ARG A 84 -7.81 14.19 -14.88
N TYR A 85 -9.09 13.86 -14.92
CA TYR A 85 -9.82 13.69 -16.17
C TYR A 85 -9.53 14.95 -17.01
N ILE A 86 -8.65 14.81 -18.00
CA ILE A 86 -8.51 15.80 -19.05
C ILE A 86 -9.70 15.49 -19.97
N ASP A 87 -10.80 16.23 -19.76
CA ASP A 87 -11.87 16.37 -20.76
C ASP A 87 -11.34 17.08 -22.01
#